data_AF-A0A516R2V2-F1
#
_entry.id   AF-A0A516R2V2-F1
#
_cell.length_a   1.000
_cell.length_b   1.000
_cell.length_c   1.000
_cell.angle_alpha   90.00
_cell.angle_beta   90.00
_cell.angle_gamma   90.00
#
_symmetry.space_group_name_H-M   'P 1'
#
loop_
_entity.id
_entity.type
_entity.pdbx_description
1 polymer ?
#
loop_
_entity_poly.entity_id
_entity_poly.type
_entity_poly.pdbx_seq_one_letter_code
_entity_poly.pdbx_strand_id
1 'polypeptide(L)'
;MLTPEEVRDLLAPRVVGTWDEGGCVVLEVTDLEVVVRGRRFDVYLDVVAPDGRWSVRSERGSSDINVFNGSPPEDLLAWVARSLRIELFEWWHTKAKEPYARKQGVRIDG
;
A
#
# COMPACT_ATOMS: atom_id res chain seq x y z
N MET A 1 16.77 4.67 11.69
CA MET A 1 15.76 4.22 10.73
C MET A 1 14.84 3.29 11.48
N LEU A 2 13.54 3.46 11.31
CA LEU A 2 12.55 2.56 11.91
C LEU A 2 12.65 1.15 11.31
N THR A 3 12.28 0.14 12.09
CA THR A 3 12.14 -1.24 11.62
C THR A 3 10.91 -1.37 10.71
N PRO A 4 10.83 -2.41 9.87
CA PRO A 4 9.62 -2.64 9.06
C PRO A 4 8.34 -2.74 9.90
N GLU A 5 8.43 -3.34 11.09
CA GLU A 5 7.32 -3.46 12.05
C GLU A 5 6.89 -2.08 12.57
N GLU A 6 7.84 -1.22 12.95
CA GLU A 6 7.54 0.14 13.39
C GLU A 6 6.90 0.98 12.28
N VAL A 7 7.35 0.82 11.03
CA VAL A 7 6.74 1.49 9.87
C VAL A 7 5.32 0.99 9.64
N ARG A 8 5.08 -0.33 9.73
CA ARG A 8 3.75 -0.93 9.66
C ARG A 8 2.84 -0.34 10.72
N ASP A 9 3.28 -0.30 11.98
CA ASP A 9 2.45 0.18 13.10
C ASP A 9 2.07 1.66 12.96
N LEU A 10 2.91 2.48 12.34
CA LEU A 10 2.61 3.89 12.07
C LEU A 10 1.61 4.08 10.92
N LEU A 11 1.68 3.22 9.89
CA LEU A 11 0.85 3.33 8.69
C LEU A 11 -0.49 2.58 8.82
N ALA A 12 -0.53 1.45 9.50
CA ALA A 12 -1.70 0.58 9.59
C ALA A 12 -2.97 1.33 10.05
N PRO A 13 -2.95 2.21 11.07
CA PRO A 13 -4.15 2.94 11.50
C PRO A 13 -4.72 3.89 10.44
N ARG A 14 -3.93 4.24 9.41
CA ARG A 14 -4.30 5.16 8.32
C ARG A 14 -4.64 4.41 7.03
N VAL A 15 -4.18 3.17 6.92
CA VAL A 15 -4.21 2.39 5.68
C VAL A 15 -5.21 1.24 5.73
N VAL A 16 -5.29 0.52 6.85
CA VAL A 16 -6.23 -0.59 7.03
C VAL A 16 -7.65 -0.05 7.17
N GLY A 17 -8.57 -0.65 6.43
CA GLY A 17 -9.99 -0.29 6.41
C GLY A 17 -10.55 -0.16 4.99
N THR A 18 -11.79 0.31 4.93
CA THR A 18 -12.53 0.47 3.67
C THR A 18 -12.19 1.78 2.99
N TRP A 19 -11.79 1.71 1.73
CA TRP A 19 -11.62 2.85 0.84
C TRP A 19 -12.67 2.84 -0.25
N ASP A 20 -13.34 3.98 -0.39
CA ASP A 20 -14.39 4.20 -1.37
C ASP A 20 -13.96 5.30 -2.36
N GLU A 21 -14.01 5.00 -3.65
CA GLU A 21 -13.81 5.96 -4.74
C GLU A 21 -15.16 6.52 -5.24
N GLY A 22 -15.89 7.19 -4.34
CA GLY A 22 -17.13 7.92 -4.69
C GLY A 22 -18.26 7.03 -5.24
N GLY A 23 -18.33 5.77 -4.79
CA GLY A 23 -19.35 4.80 -5.19
C GLY A 23 -19.02 3.99 -6.46
N CYS A 24 -17.89 4.24 -7.12
CA CYS A 24 -17.47 3.47 -8.30
C CYS A 24 -16.86 2.12 -7.92
N VAL A 25 -15.95 2.14 -6.95
CA VAL A 25 -15.20 0.97 -6.49
C VAL A 25 -14.99 1.09 -4.99
N VAL A 26 -15.23 -0.03 -4.29
CA VAL A 26 -14.91 -0.19 -2.87
C VAL A 26 -13.81 -1.24 -2.75
N LEU A 27 -12.71 -0.87 -2.10
CA LEU A 27 -11.60 -1.75 -1.78
C LEU A 27 -11.41 -1.75 -0.26
N GLU A 28 -11.29 -2.92 0.35
CA GLU A 28 -11.01 -3.05 1.78
C GLU A 28 -9.59 -3.56 1.98
N VAL A 29 -8.74 -2.73 2.58
CA VAL A 29 -7.40 -3.13 3.00
C VAL A 29 -7.52 -3.84 4.35
N THR A 30 -7.20 -5.13 4.36
CA THR A 30 -7.33 -6.02 5.52
C THR A 30 -6.02 -6.21 6.27
N ASP A 31 -4.88 -6.13 5.57
CA ASP A 31 -3.56 -6.14 6.19
C ASP A 31 -2.55 -5.29 5.43
N LEU A 32 -1.47 -4.95 6.13
CA LEU A 32 -0.32 -4.19 5.67
C LEU A 32 0.97 -4.91 6.08
N GLU A 33 1.79 -5.30 5.11
CA GLU A 33 3.16 -5.76 5.35
C GLU A 33 4.16 -4.75 4.78
N VAL A 34 5.25 -4.53 5.52
CA VAL A 34 6.37 -3.69 5.10
C VAL A 34 7.62 -4.56 5.00
N VAL A 35 8.29 -4.50 3.85
CA VAL A 35 9.54 -5.22 3.60
C VAL A 35 10.64 -4.23 3.25
N VAL A 36 11.68 -4.14 4.07
CA VAL A 36 12.82 -3.24 3.81
C VAL A 36 13.94 -4.00 3.11
N ARG A 37 14.45 -3.44 2.00
CA ARG A 37 15.58 -3.99 1.21
C ARG A 37 16.60 -2.89 0.93
N GLY A 38 17.61 -2.80 1.78
CA GLY A 38 18.65 -1.76 1.67
C GLY A 38 18.08 -0.36 1.84
N ARG A 39 18.03 0.44 0.76
CA ARG A 39 17.48 1.80 0.75
C ARG A 39 16.10 1.91 0.12
N ARG A 40 15.38 0.78 0.02
CA ARG A 40 14.00 0.72 -0.48
C ARG A 40 13.14 0.02 0.55
N PHE A 41 11.86 0.33 0.54
CA PHE A 41 10.87 -0.49 1.21
C PHE A 41 9.73 -0.79 0.26
N ASP A 42 9.20 -1.99 0.35
CA ASP A 42 8.00 -2.41 -0.33
C ASP A 42 6.87 -2.44 0.68
N VAL A 43 5.69 -2.01 0.24
CA VAL A 43 4.45 -2.14 0.99
C VAL A 43 3.58 -3.16 0.27
N TYR A 44 3.11 -4.16 1.00
CA TYR A 44 2.13 -5.13 0.51
C TYR A 44 0.81 -4.88 1.22
N LEU A 45 -0.25 -4.73 0.43
CA LEU A 45 -1.61 -4.52 0.90
C LEU A 45 -2.42 -5.77 0.59
N ASP A 46 -2.97 -6.40 1.60
CA ASP A 46 -3.95 -7.46 1.41
C ASP A 46 -5.33 -6.84 1.30
N VAL A 47 -5.95 -6.99 0.13
CA VAL A 47 -7.12 -6.24 -0.31
C VAL A 47 -8.25 -7.18 -0.68
N VAL A 48 -9.43 -6.93 -0.09
CA VAL A 48 -10.69 -7.48 -0.58
C VAL A 48 -11.26 -6.51 -1.61
N ALA A 49 -11.43 -7.00 -2.83
CA ALA A 49 -11.94 -6.25 -3.96
C ALA A 49 -13.17 -6.97 -4.57
N PRO A 50 -13.95 -6.30 -5.45
CA PRO A 50 -15.14 -6.90 -6.05
C PRO A 50 -14.92 -8.23 -6.79
N ASP A 51 -13.69 -8.49 -7.24
CA ASP A 51 -13.36 -9.69 -8.03
C ASP A 51 -12.49 -10.73 -7.30
N GLY A 52 -12.24 -10.54 -5.99
CA GLY A 52 -11.50 -11.50 -5.17
C GLY A 52 -10.58 -10.84 -4.14
N ARG A 53 -9.71 -11.67 -3.55
CA ARG A 53 -8.68 -11.22 -2.61
C ARG A 53 -7.32 -11.11 -3.29
N TRP A 54 -6.60 -10.05 -2.99
CA TRP A 54 -5.34 -9.72 -3.64
C TRP A 54 -4.29 -9.27 -2.63
N SER A 55 -3.04 -9.60 -2.87
CA SER A 55 -1.90 -8.94 -2.25
C SER A 55 -1.26 -8.00 -3.28
N VAL A 56 -1.25 -6.70 -3.00
CA VAL A 56 -0.83 -5.65 -3.94
C VAL A 56 0.44 -4.98 -3.43
N ARG A 57 1.51 -5.03 -4.24
CA ARG A 57 2.81 -4.44 -3.95
C ARG A 57 2.92 -3.01 -4.47
N SER A 58 3.26 -2.09 -3.58
CA SER A 58 3.73 -0.73 -3.88
C SER A 58 5.23 -0.65 -3.57
N GLU A 59 6.07 -0.45 -4.60
CA GLU A 59 7.51 -0.27 -4.43
C GLU A 59 7.81 1.18 -4.09
N ARG A 60 8.51 1.41 -2.97
CA ARG A 60 8.86 2.75 -2.49
C ARG A 60 10.36 3.00 -2.57
N GLY A 61 10.69 4.20 -3.04
CA GLY A 61 12.06 4.59 -3.34
C GLY A 61 12.84 5.07 -2.12
N SER A 62 14.09 5.47 -2.37
CA SER A 62 14.97 6.01 -1.34
C SER A 62 14.52 7.35 -0.75
N SER A 63 13.64 8.08 -1.42
CA SER A 63 13.09 9.33 -0.88
C SER A 63 12.02 9.06 0.18
N ASP A 64 11.22 8.02 -0.01
CA ASP A 64 10.15 7.63 0.91
C ASP A 64 10.72 6.99 2.19
N ILE A 65 11.78 6.19 2.08
CA ILE A 65 12.39 5.53 3.27
C ILE A 65 12.99 6.56 4.23
N ASN A 66 13.40 7.73 3.73
CA ASN A 66 13.96 8.79 4.55
C ASN A 66 12.92 9.44 5.47
N VAL A 67 11.62 9.35 5.14
CA VAL A 67 10.53 9.79 6.03
C VAL A 67 10.60 9.05 7.37
N PHE A 68 10.99 7.77 7.33
CA PHE A 68 11.09 6.90 8.50
C PHE A 68 12.49 6.92 9.17
N ASN A 69 13.31 7.94 8.88
CA ASN A 69 14.54 8.20 9.62
C ASN A 69 14.24 8.99 10.90
N GLY A 70 13.88 8.26 11.96
CA GLY A 70 13.52 8.85 13.25
C GLY A 70 12.00 8.82 13.44
N SER A 71 11.43 9.89 14.01
CA SER A 71 9.99 9.98 14.22
C SER A 71 9.34 10.81 13.11
N PRO A 72 8.67 10.18 12.13
CA PRO A 72 8.02 10.91 11.05
C PRO A 72 6.91 11.82 11.59
N PRO A 73 6.82 13.09 11.13
CA PRO A 73 5.69 13.94 11.44
C PRO A 73 4.40 13.37 10.84
N GLU A 74 3.28 13.64 11.51
CA GLU A 74 1.97 13.08 11.15
C GLU A 74 1.54 13.42 9.71
N ASP A 75 1.84 14.63 9.25
CA ASP A 75 1.51 15.08 7.88
C ASP A 75 2.17 14.22 6.81
N LEU A 76 3.41 13.76 7.06
CA LEU A 76 4.12 12.87 6.14
C LEU A 76 3.52 11.47 6.16
N LEU A 77 3.11 10.96 7.33
CA LEU A 77 2.41 9.68 7.44
C LEU A 77 1.06 9.71 6.71
N ALA A 78 0.31 10.81 6.85
CA ALA A 78 -0.94 11.03 6.13
C ALA A 78 -0.72 11.11 4.62
N TRP A 79 0.36 11.77 4.18
CA TRP A 79 0.73 11.83 2.77
C TRP A 79 1.09 10.46 2.20
N VAL A 80 1.87 9.64 2.91
CA VAL A 80 2.21 8.26 2.49
C VAL A 80 0.94 7.41 2.38
N ALA A 81 0.05 7.46 3.39
CA ALA A 81 -1.22 6.72 3.35
C ALA A 81 -2.11 7.15 2.17
N ARG A 82 -2.18 8.45 1.88
CA ARG A 82 -2.91 8.96 0.71
C ARG A 82 -2.28 8.49 -0.61
N SER A 83 -0.96 8.46 -0.71
CA SER A 83 -0.27 7.96 -1.90
C SER A 83 -0.53 6.48 -2.12
N LEU A 84 -0.51 5.64 -1.06
CA LEU A 84 -0.88 4.23 -1.15
C LEU A 84 -2.32 4.04 -1.65
N ARG A 85 -3.26 4.89 -1.18
CA ARG A 85 -4.63 4.88 -1.66
C ARG A 85 -4.75 5.17 -3.15
N ILE A 86 -4.07 6.21 -3.63
CA ILE A 86 -4.08 6.57 -5.05
C ILE A 86 -3.53 5.42 -5.90
N GLU A 87 -2.36 4.90 -5.54
CA GLU A 87 -1.71 3.81 -6.26
C GLU A 87 -2.55 2.53 -6.29
N LEU A 88 -3.26 2.21 -5.19
CA LEU A 88 -4.12 1.03 -5.15
C LEU A 88 -5.31 1.16 -6.11
N PHE A 89 -5.95 2.33 -6.20
CA PHE A 89 -7.04 2.54 -7.16
C PHE A 89 -6.52 2.59 -8.60
N GLU A 90 -5.37 3.21 -8.85
CA GLU A 90 -4.71 3.18 -10.16
C GLU A 90 -4.41 1.73 -10.57
N TRP A 91 -3.85 0.92 -9.67
CA TRP A 91 -3.65 -0.51 -9.90
C TRP A 91 -4.96 -1.21 -10.23
N TRP A 92 -6.02 -0.99 -9.44
CA TRP A 92 -7.32 -1.62 -9.66
C TRP A 92 -7.85 -1.37 -11.08
N HIS A 93 -7.79 -0.12 -11.54
CA HIS A 93 -8.28 0.28 -12.86
C HIS A 93 -7.40 -0.22 -14.02
N THR A 94 -6.14 -0.54 -13.77
CA THR A 94 -5.15 -0.89 -14.80
C THR A 94 -4.72 -2.35 -14.80
N LYS A 95 -4.93 -3.13 -13.73
CA LYS A 95 -4.42 -4.51 -13.54
C LYS A 95 -4.76 -5.49 -14.67
N ALA A 96 -5.88 -5.29 -15.36
CA ALA A 96 -6.28 -6.12 -16.49
C ALA A 96 -5.54 -5.77 -17.79
N LYS A 97 -5.13 -4.51 -17.97
CA LYS A 97 -4.66 -3.95 -19.25
C LYS A 97 -3.15 -3.73 -19.27
N GLU A 98 -2.56 -3.36 -18.14
CA GLU A 98 -1.16 -2.95 -18.09
C GLU A 98 -0.26 -4.06 -17.53
N PRO A 99 0.80 -4.46 -18.27
CA PRO A 99 1.72 -5.51 -17.81
C PRO A 99 2.41 -5.20 -16.49
N TYR A 100 2.64 -3.91 -16.18
CA TYR A 100 3.24 -3.50 -14.92
C TYR A 100 2.27 -3.68 -13.75
N ALA A 101 1.05 -3.13 -13.85
CA ALA A 101 0.01 -3.28 -12.83
C ALA A 101 -0.35 -4.75 -12.56
N ARG A 102 -0.37 -5.58 -13.60
CA ARG A 102 -0.59 -7.03 -13.45
C ARG A 102 0.48 -7.72 -12.57
N LYS A 103 1.73 -7.24 -12.58
CA LYS A 103 2.82 -7.78 -11.76
C LYS A 103 2.78 -7.28 -10.32
N GLN A 104 2.08 -6.18 -10.04
CA GLN A 104 1.97 -5.62 -8.70
C GLN A 104 0.97 -6.39 -7.82
N GLY A 105 -0.07 -6.99 -8.42
CA GLY A 105 -1.11 -7.72 -7.69
C GLY A 105 -1.01 -9.22 -7.89
N VAL A 106 -1.00 -9.98 -6.80
CA VAL A 106 -1.13 -11.43 -6.79
C VAL A 106 -2.45 -11.79 -6.14
N ARG A 107 -3.19 -12.71 -6.76
CA ARG A 107 -4.47 -13.20 -6.23
C ARG A 107 -4.20 -14.22 -5.10
N ILE A 108 -4.87 -14.08 -3.95
CA ILE A 108 -4.59 -14.82 -2.72
C ILE A 108 -5.80 -15.58 -2.14
N ASP A 109 -6.90 -15.68 -2.90
CA ASP A 109 -8.07 -16.49 -2.54
C ASP A 109 -7.92 -17.99 -2.91
N GLY A 110 -6.68 -18.50 -2.89
CA GLY A 110 -6.31 -19.89 -3.21
C GLY A 110 -5.87 -20.70 -2.00
#